data_AF-A0A433RX70-F1
#
_entry.id   AF-A0A433RX70-F1
#
_cell.length_a   1.000
_cell.length_b   1.000
_cell.length_c   1.000
_cell.angle_alpha   90.00
_cell.angle_beta   90.00
_cell.angle_gamma   90.00
#
_symmetry.space_group_name_H-M   'P 1'
#
loop_
_entity.id
_entity.type
_entity.pdbx_description
1 polymer ?
#
loop_
_entity_poly.entity_id
_entity_poly.type
_entity_poly.pdbx_seq_one_letter_code
_entity_poly.pdbx_strand_id
1 'polypeptide(L)'
;MTITFLMLAVGIVMGVTEYWVIGNFLQQGMPKQTAMMIAFSFLSAGIIFIVIGSLDLGLAFILYLGIPVVICAVLSLIRIARIVPKS
;
A
#
# COMPACT_ATOMS: atom_id res chain seq x y z
N MET A 1 20.16 8.12 11.85
CA MET A 1 19.23 9.15 11.34
C MET A 1 18.98 9.03 9.84
N THR A 2 20.00 8.76 9.03
CA THR A 2 19.88 8.67 7.56
C THR A 2 19.09 7.44 7.07
N ILE A 3 19.33 6.25 7.63
CA ILE A 3 18.66 5.00 7.21
C ILE A 3 17.16 5.02 7.52
N THR A 4 16.77 5.51 8.69
CA THR A 4 15.36 5.63 9.09
C THR A 4 14.58 6.58 8.17
N PHE A 5 15.21 7.68 7.76
CA PHE A 5 14.62 8.63 6.83
C PHE A 5 14.45 8.02 5.43
N LEU A 6 15.43 7.25 4.97
CA LEU A 6 15.34 6.49 3.72
C LEU A 6 14.22 5.46 3.75
N MET A 7 14.09 4.70 4.84
CA MET A 7 12.99 3.74 5.01
C MET A 7 11.63 4.42 4.95
N LEU A 8 11.48 5.57 5.62
CA LEU A 8 10.24 6.36 5.58
C LEU A 8 9.94 6.84 4.17
N ALA A 9 10.94 7.40 3.47
CA ALA A 9 10.79 7.86 2.10
C ALA A 9 10.36 6.71 1.17
N VAL A 10 10.99 5.53 1.29
CA VAL A 10 10.64 4.35 0.50
C VAL A 10 9.23 3.87 0.83
N GLY A 11 8.85 3.78 2.11
CA GLY A 11 7.50 3.37 2.52
C GLY A 11 6.41 4.31 1.98
N ILE A 12 6.64 5.62 2.08
CA ILE A 12 5.73 6.64 1.53
C ILE A 12 5.66 6.55 0.00
N VAL A 13 6.81 6.48 -0.68
CA VAL A 13 6.84 6.42 -2.15
C VAL A 13 6.13 5.17 -2.65
N MET A 14 6.37 4.00 -2.04
CA MET A 14 5.68 2.77 -2.41
C MET A 14 4.17 2.88 -2.20
N GLY A 15 3.74 3.32 -1.02
CA GLY A 15 2.31 3.45 -0.71
C GLY A 15 1.60 4.47 -1.61
N VAL A 16 2.16 5.66 -1.80
CA VAL A 16 1.56 6.71 -2.64
C VAL A 16 1.52 6.28 -4.10
N THR A 17 2.57 5.63 -4.59
CA THR A 17 2.62 5.13 -5.97
C THR A 17 1.53 4.09 -6.20
N GLU A 18 1.35 3.14 -5.27
CA GLU A 18 0.27 2.16 -5.33
C GLU A 18 -1.11 2.83 -5.41
N TYR A 19 -1.38 3.76 -4.49
CA TYR A 19 -2.65 4.47 -4.45
C TYR A 19 -2.93 5.26 -5.73
N TRP A 20 -1.90 5.90 -6.28
CA TRP A 20 -1.99 6.65 -7.53
C TRP A 20 -2.23 5.74 -8.73
N VAL A 21 -1.45 4.65 -8.87
CA VAL A 21 -1.58 3.68 -9.96
C VAL A 21 -2.96 3.04 -9.98
N ILE A 22 -3.47 2.62 -8.82
CA ILE A 22 -4.82 2.07 -8.70
C ILE A 22 -5.88 3.10 -9.11
N GLY A 23 -5.73 4.35 -8.68
CA GLY A 23 -6.61 5.44 -9.12
C GLY A 23 -6.64 5.60 -10.64
N ASN A 24 -5.46 5.60 -11.27
CA ASN A 24 -5.33 5.73 -12.72
C ASN A 24 -5.92 4.51 -13.46
N PHE A 25 -5.67 3.30 -12.98
CA PHE A 25 -6.23 2.07 -13.56
C PHE A 25 -7.75 2.04 -13.48
N LEU A 26 -8.33 2.48 -12.36
CA LEU A 26 -9.78 2.58 -12.21
C LEU A 26 -10.38 3.63 -13.16
N GLN A 27 -9.69 4.75 -13.40
CA GLN A 27 -10.10 5.75 -14.39
C GLN A 27 -10.03 5.22 -15.83
N GLN A 28 -9.09 4.32 -16.12
CA GLN A 28 -8.95 3.65 -17.43
C GLN A 28 -9.94 2.50 -17.62
N GLY A 29 -10.83 2.24 -16.66
CA GLY A 29 -11.83 1.17 -16.76
C GLY A 29 -11.32 -0.22 -16.41
N MET A 30 -10.21 -0.33 -15.66
CA MET A 30 -9.74 -1.61 -15.15
C MET A 30 -10.86 -2.31 -14.35
N PRO A 31 -11.07 -3.63 -14.53
CA PRO A 31 -12.02 -4.39 -13.73
C PRO A 31 -11.74 -4.24 -12.24
N LYS A 32 -12.81 -3.98 -11.46
CA LYS A 32 -12.74 -3.81 -10.00
C LYS A 32 -12.02 -4.97 -9.30
N GLN A 33 -12.21 -6.18 -9.82
CA GLN A 33 -11.61 -7.40 -9.27
C GLN A 33 -10.08 -7.42 -9.43
N THR A 34 -9.57 -6.97 -10.57
CA THR A 34 -8.12 -6.82 -10.83
C THR A 34 -7.52 -5.74 -9.93
N ALA A 35 -8.18 -4.59 -9.83
CA ALA A 35 -7.74 -3.51 -8.94
C ALA A 35 -7.73 -3.96 -7.46
N MET A 36 -8.75 -4.70 -7.02
CA MET A 36 -8.79 -5.31 -5.68
C MET A 36 -7.61 -6.27 -5.47
N MET A 37 -7.34 -7.14 -6.44
CA MET A 37 -6.23 -8.09 -6.32
C MET A 37 -4.89 -7.39 -6.13
N ILE A 38 -4.63 -6.33 -6.90
CA ILE A 38 -3.41 -5.51 -6.77
C ILE A 38 -3.35 -4.87 -5.37
N ALA A 39 -4.42 -4.21 -4.92
CA ALA A 39 -4.47 -3.58 -3.60
C ALA A 39 -4.25 -4.60 -2.46
N PHE A 40 -4.83 -5.81 -2.58
CA PHE A 40 -4.62 -6.90 -1.63
C PHE A 40 -3.17 -7.42 -1.64
N SER A 41 -2.52 -7.49 -2.81
CA SER A 41 -1.10 -7.86 -2.90
C SER A 41 -0.19 -6.84 -2.22
N PHE A 42 -0.52 -5.54 -2.30
CA PHE A 42 0.23 -4.51 -1.58
C PHE A 42 -0.08 -4.50 -0.08
N LEU A 43 -1.34 -4.76 0.30
CA LEU A 43 -1.71 -4.92 1.70
C LEU A 43 -0.93 -6.08 2.35
N SER A 44 -0.87 -7.23 1.68
CA SER A 44 -0.13 -8.38 2.18
C SER A 44 1.37 -8.10 2.25
N ALA A 45 1.95 -7.42 1.26
CA ALA A 45 3.34 -6.97 1.31
C ALA A 45 3.62 -6.05 2.51
N GLY A 46 2.73 -5.09 2.78
CA GLY A 46 2.82 -4.22 3.95
C GLY A 46 2.74 -4.98 5.27
N ILE A 47 1.83 -5.96 5.38
CA ILE A 47 1.73 -6.84 6.55
C ILE A 47 3.01 -7.67 6.72
N ILE A 48 3.57 -8.21 5.63
CA ILE A 48 4.85 -8.94 5.67
C ILE A 48 5.97 -8.05 6.21
N PHE A 49 6.05 -6.77 5.80
CA PHE A 49 7.03 -5.85 6.35
C PHE A 49 6.85 -5.61 7.85
N ILE A 50 5.62 -5.57 8.34
CA ILE A 50 5.34 -5.46 9.78
C ILE A 50 5.81 -6.73 10.51
N VAL A 51 5.51 -7.91 9.97
CA VAL A 51 5.88 -9.20 10.56
C VAL A 51 7.40 -9.37 10.60
N ILE A 52 8.09 -9.16 9.48
CA ILE A 52 9.57 -9.23 9.42
C ILE A 52 10.19 -8.15 10.33
N GLY A 53 9.59 -6.95 10.34
CA GLY A 53 9.93 -5.87 11.27
C GLY A 53 9.89 -6.30 12.73
N SER A 54 8.91 -7.11 13.10
CA SER A 54 8.69 -7.58 14.47
C SER A 54 9.63 -8.71 14.88
N LEU A 55 10.20 -9.43 13.90
CA LEU A 55 11.12 -10.55 14.14
C LEU A 55 12.57 -10.08 14.29
N ASP A 56 13.06 -9.22 13.38
CA ASP A 56 14.51 -8.99 13.26
C ASP A 56 14.94 -7.57 12.87
N LEU A 57 14.04 -6.73 12.34
CA LEU A 57 14.41 -5.39 11.81
C LEU A 57 14.05 -4.22 12.73
N GLY A 58 13.24 -4.48 13.77
CA GLY A 58 12.90 -3.53 14.82
C GLY A 58 11.77 -2.55 14.49
N LEU A 59 11.41 -1.76 15.50
CA LEU A 59 10.24 -0.88 15.53
C LEU A 59 10.28 0.21 14.43
N ALA A 60 11.48 0.69 14.07
CA ALA A 60 11.66 1.64 12.99
C ALA A 60 11.23 1.09 11.62
N PHE A 61 11.54 -0.18 11.34
CA PHE A 61 11.17 -0.82 10.07
C PHE A 61 9.63 -0.92 9.94
N ILE A 62 8.96 -1.27 11.04
CA ILE A 62 7.50 -1.34 11.13
C ILE A 62 6.89 0.04 10.87
N LEU A 63 7.32 1.05 11.63
CA LEU A 63 6.72 2.38 11.60
C LEU A 63 6.94 3.12 10.28
N TYR A 64 8.11 2.95 9.67
CA TYR A 64 8.52 3.75 8.53
C TYR A 64 8.35 3.05 7.18
N LEU A 65 8.29 1.71 7.15
CA LEU A 65 8.09 0.96 5.91
C LEU A 65 6.74 0.24 5.89
N GLY A 66 6.46 -0.56 6.93
CA GLY A 66 5.24 -1.39 6.99
C GLY A 66 3.96 -0.55 7.07
N ILE A 67 3.86 0.33 8.05
CA ILE A 67 2.64 1.11 8.31
C ILE A 67 2.26 2.00 7.11
N PRO A 68 3.16 2.80 6.50
CA PRO A 68 2.79 3.64 5.36
C PRO A 68 2.23 2.83 4.18
N VAL A 69 2.84 1.68 3.87
CA VAL A 69 2.37 0.79 2.80
C VAL A 69 0.98 0.23 3.11
N VAL A 70 0.76 -0.22 4.35
CA VAL A 70 -0.55 -0.74 4.78
C VAL A 70 -1.63 0.35 4.71
N ILE A 71 -1.35 1.55 5.19
CA ILE A 71 -2.32 2.67 5.15
C ILE A 71 -2.73 2.96 3.71
N CYS A 72 -1.77 3.08 2.80
CA CYS A 72 -2.06 3.34 1.39
C CYS A 72 -2.85 2.20 0.75
N ALA A 73 -2.49 0.95 0.99
CA ALA A 73 -3.23 -0.20 0.48
C ALA A 73 -4.68 -0.25 1.01
N VAL A 74 -4.91 0.09 2.29
CA VAL A 74 -6.26 0.22 2.85
C VAL A 74 -7.04 1.34 2.18
N LEU A 75 -6.42 2.51 1.97
CA LEU A 75 -7.05 3.62 1.25
C LEU A 75 -7.38 3.24 -0.20
N SER A 76 -6.53 2.47 -0.86
CA SER A 76 -6.76 1.92 -2.20
C SER A 76 -7.95 0.98 -2.22
N LEU A 77 -8.05 0.05 -1.25
CA LEU A 77 -9.21 -0.83 -1.11
C LEU A 77 -10.51 -0.05 -0.88
N ILE A 78 -10.49 0.97 -0.01
CA ILE A 78 -11.65 1.85 0.21
C ILE A 78 -12.03 2.57 -1.08
N ARG A 79 -11.05 3.10 -1.82
CA ARG A 79 -11.28 3.76 -3.12
C ARG A 79 -11.95 2.80 -4.10
N ILE A 80 -11.44 1.57 -4.23
CA ILE A 80 -12.01 0.55 -5.12
C ILE A 80 -13.44 0.18 -4.68
N ALA A 81 -13.66 0.00 -3.36
CA ALA A 81 -14.96 -0.36 -2.81
C ALA A 81 -16.04 0.69 -3.13
N ARG A 82 -15.68 1.98 -3.04
CA ARG A 82 -16.56 3.12 -3.32
C ARG A 82 -16.91 3.33 -4.79
N ILE A 83 -16.21 2.68 -5.72
CA ILE A 83 -16.60 2.74 -7.14
C ILE A 83 -17.87 1.91 -7.30
N VAL A 84 -18.96 2.63 -7.57
CA VAL A 84 -20.23 2.08 -8.04
C VAL A 84 -20.01 1.65 -9.50
N PRO A 85 -20.27 0.38 -9.85
CA PRO A 85 -20.21 -0.04 -11.24
C PRO A 85 -21.18 0.82 -12.06
N LYS A 86 -20.71 1.42 -13.15
CA LYS A 86 -21.62 2.01 -14.14
C LYS A 86 -22.41 0.85 -14.76
N SER A 87 -23.64 0.69 -14.27
CA SER A 87 -24.68 -0.11 -14.91
C SER A 87 -25.03 0.45 -16.28
#